data_AF-A0A239B5E2-F1
#
_entry.id   AF-A0A239B5E2-F1
#
_cell.length_a   1.000
_cell.length_b   1.000
_cell.length_c   1.000
_cell.angle_alpha   90.00
_cell.angle_beta   90.00
_cell.angle_gamma   90.00
#
_symmetry.space_group_name_H-M   'P 1'
#
loop_
_entity.id
_entity.type
_entity.pdbx_description
1 polymer ?
#
loop_
_entity_poly.entity_id
_entity_poly.type
_entity_poly.pdbx_seq_one_letter_code
_entity_poly.pdbx_strand_id
1 'polypeptide(L)'
;MQSKLTRACTAAVLAVLISCDKDKDNVAPAPVGVDKVVRFEIFATKDYTTHYYADYDAKVSLWIVRTDKATMKEIVVLDTTFTRPLKAFPLEADKLVISKKITGVADQNEWIGVGSGTRMGAEAYSSYESFPADVREKRVEVKL
;
A
#
# COMPACT_ATOMS: atom_id res chain seq x y z
N MET A 1 -53.55 77.44 19.57
CA MET A 1 -52.11 77.69 19.35
C MET A 1 -51.53 76.52 18.57
N GLN A 2 -50.81 76.85 17.49
CA GLN A 2 -49.73 76.12 16.78
C GLN A 2 -49.33 74.72 17.31
N SER A 3 -48.94 73.71 16.52
CA SER A 3 -48.76 73.53 15.07
C SER A 3 -48.33 72.07 14.80
N LYS A 4 -48.51 71.66 13.52
CA LYS A 4 -47.66 70.74 12.74
C LYS A 4 -47.80 69.20 12.92
N LEU A 5 -48.26 68.63 11.79
CA LEU A 5 -47.90 67.34 11.22
C LEU A 5 -46.47 66.90 11.54
N THR A 6 -46.26 65.61 11.79
CA THR A 6 -45.28 64.83 11.01
C THR A 6 -45.73 63.37 10.94
N ARG A 7 -45.93 62.88 9.71
CA ARG A 7 -46.09 61.47 9.38
C ARG A 7 -44.74 60.77 9.55
N ALA A 8 -44.74 59.56 10.10
CA ALA A 8 -43.74 58.56 9.78
C ALA A 8 -44.41 57.18 9.78
N CYS A 9 -44.93 56.79 8.60
CA CYS A 9 -45.01 55.39 8.24
C CYS A 9 -43.57 54.86 8.19
N THR A 10 -43.25 53.80 8.92
CA THR A 10 -42.23 52.86 8.45
C THR A 10 -42.68 51.45 8.77
N ALA A 11 -42.77 50.68 7.70
CA ALA A 11 -43.37 49.37 7.61
C ALA A 11 -42.65 48.33 8.47
N ALA A 12 -43.44 47.37 8.95
CA ALA A 12 -42.97 46.06 9.33
C ALA A 12 -42.15 45.46 8.18
N VAL A 13 -40.84 45.31 8.38
CA VAL A 13 -40.02 44.43 7.57
C VAL A 13 -39.79 43.18 8.39
N LEU A 14 -40.63 42.20 8.10
CA LEU A 14 -40.43 40.77 8.32
C LEU A 14 -39.03 40.45 7.76
N ALA A 15 -38.02 40.35 8.63
CA ALA A 15 -36.70 39.88 8.23
C ALA A 15 -36.82 38.35 8.07
N VAL A 16 -37.17 37.99 6.85
CA VAL A 16 -37.23 36.63 6.33
C VAL A 16 -35.91 35.92 6.63
N LEU A 17 -36.01 34.80 7.32
CA LEU A 17 -35.03 33.74 7.34
C LEU A 17 -34.76 33.32 5.88
N ILE A 18 -33.70 33.84 5.28
CA ILE A 18 -33.17 33.31 4.04
C ILE A 18 -31.72 32.91 4.31
N SER A 19 -31.55 31.59 4.26
CA SER A 19 -30.30 30.86 4.08
C SER A 19 -29.28 31.61 3.24
N CYS A 20 -28.04 31.65 3.71
CA CYS A 20 -26.89 31.70 2.84
C CYS A 20 -25.85 30.75 3.42
N ASP A 21 -26.04 29.48 3.08
CA ASP A 21 -25.06 28.41 3.10
C ASP A 21 -23.64 28.93 2.94
N LYS A 22 -22.85 28.72 3.99
CA LYS A 22 -21.39 28.70 3.92
C LYS A 22 -20.87 27.40 4.52
N ASP A 23 -21.56 26.31 4.24
CA ASP A 23 -20.86 25.05 4.02
C ASP A 23 -20.09 25.22 2.72
N LYS A 24 -18.92 25.87 2.84
CA LYS A 24 -17.86 25.60 1.88
C LYS A 24 -17.59 24.12 2.07
N ASP A 25 -18.16 23.32 1.18
CA ASP A 25 -17.70 21.99 0.83
C ASP A 25 -16.19 22.08 0.62
N ASN A 26 -15.46 21.98 1.72
CA ASN A 26 -14.03 21.80 1.75
C ASN A 26 -13.86 20.31 1.44
N VAL A 27 -14.25 19.91 0.22
CA VAL A 27 -14.02 18.57 -0.28
C VAL A 27 -12.51 18.46 -0.32
N ALA A 28 -11.96 17.73 0.66
CA ALA A 28 -10.55 17.41 0.65
C ALA A 28 -10.21 16.85 -0.74
N PRO A 29 -9.13 17.34 -1.39
CA PRO A 29 -8.78 16.87 -2.73
C PRO A 29 -8.70 15.34 -2.71
N ALA A 30 -9.35 14.71 -3.68
CA ALA A 30 -9.32 13.25 -3.80
C ALA A 30 -7.86 12.77 -3.80
N PRO A 31 -7.50 11.74 -3.03
CA PRO A 31 -6.12 11.29 -2.94
C PRO A 31 -5.61 10.89 -4.31
N VAL A 32 -4.50 11.50 -4.72
CA VAL A 32 -3.85 11.20 -5.99
C VAL A 32 -3.14 9.86 -5.87
N GLY A 33 -3.50 8.92 -6.73
CA GLY A 33 -2.87 7.61 -6.79
C GLY A 33 -1.41 7.72 -7.25
N VAL A 34 -0.52 6.96 -6.62
CA VAL A 34 0.91 6.93 -6.92
C VAL A 34 1.37 5.52 -7.28
N ASP A 35 2.38 5.43 -8.14
CA ASP A 35 2.97 4.13 -8.47
C ASP A 35 4.03 3.74 -7.43
N LYS A 36 4.03 2.46 -7.06
CA LYS A 36 5.00 1.85 -6.15
C LYS A 36 5.64 0.62 -6.79
N VAL A 37 6.86 0.30 -6.37
CA VAL A 37 7.61 -0.86 -6.86
C VAL A 37 8.11 -1.70 -5.70
N VAL A 38 7.84 -3.00 -5.73
CA VAL A 38 8.46 -3.98 -4.82
C VAL A 38 9.49 -4.78 -5.62
N ARG A 39 10.70 -4.92 -5.09
CA ARG A 39 11.77 -5.75 -5.63
C ARG A 39 12.12 -6.84 -4.64
N PHE A 40 11.77 -8.07 -4.97
CA PHE A 40 12.23 -9.24 -4.23
C PHE A 40 13.60 -9.64 -4.73
N GLU A 41 14.57 -9.69 -3.82
CA GLU A 41 15.96 -10.05 -4.07
C GLU A 41 16.23 -11.40 -3.41
N ILE A 42 16.25 -12.46 -4.21
CA ILE A 42 16.27 -13.85 -3.74
C ILE A 42 17.66 -14.44 -3.95
N PHE A 43 18.27 -14.92 -2.88
CA PHE A 43 19.63 -15.46 -2.90
C PHE A 43 19.88 -16.45 -1.75
N ALA A 44 20.88 -17.29 -1.95
CA ALA A 44 21.43 -18.15 -0.93
C ALA A 44 22.47 -17.39 -0.09
N THR A 45 22.40 -17.56 1.23
CA THR A 45 23.34 -16.99 2.20
C THR A 45 24.66 -17.76 2.28
N LYS A 46 24.70 -18.97 1.72
CA LYS A 46 25.89 -19.81 1.58
C LYS A 46 25.80 -20.65 0.30
N ASP A 47 26.93 -21.24 -0.08
CA ASP A 47 26.99 -22.13 -1.23
C ASP A 47 26.37 -23.51 -0.91
N TYR A 48 25.31 -23.85 -1.65
CA TYR A 48 24.58 -25.12 -1.54
C TYR A 48 24.94 -26.12 -2.65
N THR A 49 26.02 -25.92 -3.40
CA THR A 49 26.43 -26.81 -4.50
C THR A 49 27.03 -28.14 -4.04
N THR A 50 27.33 -28.30 -2.75
CA THR A 50 27.92 -29.53 -2.21
C THR A 50 26.96 -30.72 -2.32
N HIS A 51 27.52 -31.94 -2.41
CA HIS A 51 26.73 -33.18 -2.54
C HIS A 51 25.72 -33.40 -1.41
N TYR A 52 25.98 -32.84 -0.22
CA TYR A 52 25.07 -32.91 0.91
C TYR A 52 23.68 -32.32 0.61
N TYR A 53 23.61 -31.30 -0.24
CA TYR A 53 22.38 -30.61 -0.62
C TYR A 53 21.83 -31.04 -2.00
N ALA A 54 22.37 -32.12 -2.59
CA ALA A 54 22.12 -32.48 -3.98
C ALA A 54 20.62 -32.67 -4.32
N ASP A 55 19.86 -33.18 -3.34
CA ASP A 55 18.44 -33.52 -3.43
C ASP A 55 17.52 -32.58 -2.64
N TYR A 56 18.06 -31.45 -2.15
CA TYR A 56 17.27 -30.45 -1.43
C TYR A 56 16.65 -29.47 -2.43
N ASP A 57 15.35 -29.25 -2.28
CA ASP A 57 14.62 -28.19 -2.95
C ASP A 57 14.33 -27.04 -1.98
N ALA A 58 14.35 -25.82 -2.52
CA ALA A 58 13.85 -24.62 -1.87
C ALA A 58 12.53 -24.20 -2.53
N LYS A 59 11.52 -24.00 -1.70
CA LYS A 59 10.24 -23.39 -2.07
C LYS A 59 10.26 -21.93 -1.63
N VAL A 60 10.06 -21.01 -2.57
CA VAL A 60 9.99 -19.57 -2.33
C VAL A 60 8.58 -19.08 -2.61
N SER A 61 7.99 -18.36 -1.66
CA SER A 61 6.67 -17.74 -1.76
C SER A 61 6.82 -16.23 -1.65
N LEU A 62 6.14 -15.48 -2.52
CA LEU A 62 6.17 -14.01 -2.56
C LEU A 62 4.74 -13.51 -2.70
N TRP A 63 4.35 -12.54 -1.88
CA TRP A 63 3.02 -11.96 -1.98
C TRP A 63 3.01 -10.45 -1.72
N ILE A 64 2.06 -9.79 -2.36
CA ILE A 64 1.77 -8.38 -2.21
C ILE A 64 0.25 -8.25 -2.14
N VAL A 65 -0.24 -7.60 -1.10
CA VAL A 65 -1.66 -7.34 -0.89
C VAL A 65 -1.87 -5.84 -0.77
N ARG A 66 -2.85 -5.31 -1.50
CA ARG A 66 -3.40 -3.97 -1.26
C ARG A 66 -4.64 -4.13 -0.40
N THR A 67 -4.78 -3.29 0.60
CA THR A 67 -5.95 -3.34 1.46
C THR A 67 -6.52 -1.94 1.62
N ASP A 68 -7.81 -1.81 1.33
CA ASP A 68 -8.56 -0.58 1.56
C ASP A 68 -8.76 -0.39 3.07
N LYS A 69 -8.38 0.78 3.60
CA LYS A 69 -8.40 1.06 5.04
C LYS A 69 -9.80 1.25 5.61
N ALA A 70 -10.77 1.67 4.78
CA ALA A 70 -12.13 1.93 5.25
C ALA A 70 -12.95 0.65 5.35
N THR A 71 -12.80 -0.23 4.36
CA THR A 71 -13.57 -1.47 4.21
C THR A 71 -12.81 -2.71 4.66
N MET A 72 -11.49 -2.59 4.88
CA MET A 72 -10.58 -3.71 5.12
C MET A 72 -10.58 -4.76 4.00
N LYS A 73 -11.06 -4.38 2.81
CA LYS A 73 -11.09 -5.26 1.64
C LYS A 73 -9.68 -5.43 1.09
N GLU A 74 -9.26 -6.67 0.97
CA GLU A 74 -7.96 -7.03 0.40
C GLU A 74 -8.06 -7.31 -1.12
N ILE A 75 -7.00 -6.92 -1.82
CA ILE A 75 -6.78 -7.16 -3.25
C ILE A 75 -5.37 -7.73 -3.39
N VAL A 76 -5.29 -8.98 -3.82
CA VAL A 76 -4.00 -9.63 -4.10
C VAL A 76 -3.40 -9.04 -5.38
N VAL A 77 -2.21 -8.44 -5.25
CA VAL A 77 -1.45 -7.86 -6.37
C VAL A 77 -0.42 -8.85 -6.92
N LEU A 78 0.14 -9.66 -6.02
CA LEU A 78 1.04 -10.76 -6.33
C LEU A 78 0.77 -11.85 -5.30
N ASP A 79 0.64 -13.08 -5.76
CA ASP A 79 0.74 -14.28 -4.93
C ASP A 79 1.37 -15.34 -5.83
N THR A 80 2.65 -15.61 -5.60
CA THR A 80 3.40 -16.55 -6.40
C THR A 80 4.26 -17.42 -5.52
N THR A 81 4.40 -18.67 -5.93
CA THR A 81 5.24 -19.63 -5.26
C THR A 81 5.92 -20.48 -6.32
N PHE A 82 7.22 -20.67 -6.17
CA PHE A 82 8.01 -21.51 -7.07
C PHE A 82 8.98 -22.36 -6.27
N THR A 83 9.30 -23.53 -6.83
CA THR A 83 10.23 -24.50 -6.24
C THR A 83 11.40 -24.69 -7.18
N ARG A 84 12.61 -24.71 -6.65
CA ARG A 84 13.83 -25.03 -7.41
C ARG A 84 14.80 -25.84 -6.54
N PRO A 85 15.73 -26.60 -7.15
CA PRO A 85 16.84 -27.18 -6.42
C PRO A 85 17.59 -26.10 -5.63
N LEU A 86 17.89 -26.38 -4.36
CA LEU A 86 18.53 -25.42 -3.46
C LEU A 86 19.88 -24.94 -4.02
N LYS A 87 20.65 -25.86 -4.62
CA LYS A 87 21.91 -25.57 -5.35
C LYS A 87 21.77 -24.65 -6.57
N ALA A 88 20.56 -24.43 -7.07
CA ALA A 88 20.30 -23.59 -8.23
C ALA A 88 20.02 -22.12 -7.86
N PHE A 89 19.94 -21.80 -6.56
CA PHE A 89 19.81 -20.42 -6.10
C PHE A 89 21.19 -19.75 -6.07
N PRO A 90 21.34 -18.56 -6.67
CA PRO A 90 22.59 -17.84 -6.69
C PRO A 90 22.94 -17.25 -5.32
N LEU A 91 24.22 -16.97 -5.11
CA LEU A 91 24.69 -16.14 -4.00
C LEU A 91 24.25 -14.68 -4.19
N GLU A 92 24.39 -13.87 -3.15
CA GLU A 92 23.92 -12.48 -3.11
C GLU A 92 24.41 -11.61 -4.30
N ALA A 93 25.66 -11.80 -4.74
CA ALA A 93 26.22 -11.05 -5.87
C ALA A 93 25.43 -11.25 -7.18
N ASP A 94 24.83 -12.44 -7.36
CA ASP A 94 24.11 -12.86 -8.57
C ASP A 94 22.61 -13.08 -8.28
N LYS A 95 22.07 -12.43 -7.24
CA LYS A 95 20.70 -12.61 -6.76
C LYS A 95 19.65 -12.54 -7.86
N LEU A 96 18.62 -13.38 -7.72
CA LEU A 96 17.45 -13.33 -8.59
C LEU A 96 16.57 -12.15 -8.17
N VAL A 97 16.18 -11.31 -9.13
CA VAL A 97 15.34 -10.14 -8.86
C VAL A 97 13.98 -10.29 -9.52
N ILE A 98 12.92 -10.29 -8.70
CA ILE A 98 11.53 -10.23 -9.16
C ILE A 98 10.97 -8.85 -8.79
N SER A 99 10.61 -8.06 -9.79
CA SER A 99 10.08 -6.70 -9.60
C SER A 99 8.59 -6.64 -9.94
N LYS A 100 7.79 -6.05 -9.05
CA LYS A 100 6.36 -5.82 -9.27
C LYS A 100 6.02 -4.34 -9.08
N LYS A 101 5.51 -3.72 -10.15
CA LYS A 101 4.90 -2.39 -10.10
C LYS A 101 3.44 -2.50 -9.62
N ILE A 102 3.06 -1.62 -8.71
CA ILE A 102 1.72 -1.47 -8.13
C ILE A 102 1.25 -0.08 -8.52
N THR A 103 0.23 0.01 -9.38
CA THR A 103 -0.19 1.28 -9.96
C THR A 103 -1.31 1.95 -9.19
N GLY A 104 -1.28 3.28 -9.11
CA GLY A 104 -2.40 4.08 -8.58
C GLY A 104 -2.77 3.75 -7.14
N VAL A 105 -1.78 3.68 -6.26
CA VAL A 105 -1.96 3.48 -4.81
C VAL A 105 -2.38 4.80 -4.19
N ALA A 106 -3.55 4.85 -3.57
CA ALA A 106 -3.99 5.99 -2.79
C ALA A 106 -3.53 5.79 -1.33
N ASP A 107 -2.29 6.18 -1.01
CA ASP A 107 -1.67 5.92 0.31
C ASP A 107 -2.47 6.42 1.53
N GLN A 108 -3.35 7.40 1.33
CA GLN A 108 -4.27 7.86 2.37
C GLN A 108 -5.35 6.81 2.67
N ASN A 109 -5.84 6.11 1.65
CA ASN A 109 -6.96 5.18 1.71
C ASN A 109 -6.55 3.71 1.70
N GLU A 110 -5.31 3.40 1.32
CA GLU A 110 -4.83 2.03 1.14
C GLU A 110 -3.56 1.79 1.93
N TRP A 111 -3.38 0.55 2.39
CA TRP A 111 -2.09 0.05 2.85
C TRP A 111 -1.65 -1.11 1.96
N ILE A 112 -0.33 -1.25 1.79
CA ILE A 112 0.24 -2.36 1.04
C ILE A 112 0.99 -3.25 2.01
N GLY A 113 0.61 -4.51 2.06
CA GLY A 113 1.37 -5.57 2.69
C GLY A 113 2.29 -6.24 1.69
N VAL A 114 3.53 -6.47 2.08
CA VAL A 114 4.53 -7.20 1.30
C VAL A 114 5.04 -8.34 2.16
N GLY A 115 5.08 -9.54 1.61
CA GLY A 115 5.63 -10.68 2.33
C GLY A 115 6.36 -11.65 1.43
N SER A 116 7.18 -12.45 2.10
CA SER A 116 7.97 -13.49 1.47
C SER A 116 8.11 -14.69 2.41
N GLY A 117 8.37 -15.86 1.85
CA GLY A 117 8.67 -17.04 2.63
C GLY A 117 9.57 -18.00 1.90
N THR A 118 10.32 -18.77 2.67
CA THR A 118 11.21 -19.82 2.19
C THR A 118 10.92 -21.11 2.96
N ARG A 119 11.03 -22.25 2.28
CA ARG A 119 11.01 -23.57 2.91
C ARG A 119 12.09 -24.45 2.29
N MET A 120 12.90 -25.06 3.14
CA MET A 120 14.01 -25.95 2.78
C MET A 120 13.96 -27.17 3.71
N GLY A 121 13.53 -28.32 3.20
CA GLY A 121 13.25 -29.49 4.04
C GLY A 121 12.21 -29.16 5.13
N ALA A 122 12.59 -29.35 6.40
CA ALA A 122 11.74 -29.06 7.56
C ALA A 122 11.75 -27.58 7.99
N GLU A 123 12.74 -26.80 7.55
CA GLU A 123 12.86 -25.39 7.91
C GLU A 123 11.93 -24.54 7.05
N ALA A 124 11.25 -23.59 7.69
CA ALA A 124 10.40 -22.62 7.02
C ALA A 124 10.52 -21.26 7.71
N TYR A 125 10.70 -20.22 6.90
CA TYR A 125 10.76 -18.83 7.36
C TYR A 125 9.77 -18.01 6.55
N SER A 126 9.14 -17.02 7.19
CA SER A 126 8.29 -16.06 6.51
C SER A 126 8.43 -14.68 7.13
N SER A 127 8.23 -13.66 6.30
CA SER A 127 8.21 -12.27 6.70
C SER A 127 7.00 -11.58 6.08
N TYR A 128 6.49 -10.58 6.81
CA TYR A 128 5.44 -9.71 6.33
C TYR A 128 5.65 -8.32 6.91
N GLU A 129 5.53 -7.31 6.06
CA GLU A 129 5.77 -5.93 6.42
C GLU A 129 4.91 -4.99 5.58
N SER A 130 4.60 -3.82 6.15
CA SER A 130 3.93 -2.77 5.41
C SER A 130 4.89 -2.07 4.43
N PHE A 131 4.37 -1.61 3.30
CA PHE A 131 5.06 -0.69 2.41
C PHE A 131 4.74 0.74 2.90
N PRO A 132 5.73 1.52 3.38
CA PRO A 132 5.49 2.88 3.85
C PRO A 132 4.89 3.81 2.78
N ALA A 133 4.06 4.76 3.20
CA ALA A 133 3.35 5.68 2.31
C ALA A 133 4.30 6.56 1.48
N ASP A 134 5.38 7.04 2.11
CA ASP A 134 6.38 7.96 1.57
C ASP A 134 7.45 7.29 0.69
N VAL A 135 7.49 5.94 0.68
CA VAL A 135 8.46 5.18 -0.11
C VAL A 135 7.88 4.81 -1.48
N ARG A 136 8.69 4.91 -2.53
CA ARG A 136 8.33 4.57 -3.92
C ARG A 136 8.83 3.19 -4.36
N GLU A 137 9.99 2.78 -3.86
CA GLU A 137 10.59 1.48 -4.12
C GLU A 137 10.94 0.79 -2.79
N LYS A 138 10.51 -0.45 -2.63
CA LYS A 138 10.86 -1.30 -1.49
C LYS A 138 11.61 -2.54 -1.96
N ARG A 139 12.75 -2.80 -1.33
CA ARG A 139 13.55 -4.01 -1.55
C ARG A 139 13.27 -5.00 -0.42
N VAL A 140 13.06 -6.26 -0.78
CA VAL A 140 12.79 -7.35 0.14
C VAL A 140 13.82 -8.44 -0.12
N GLU A 141 14.72 -8.65 0.83
CA GLU A 141 15.68 -9.74 0.77
C GLU A 141 15.00 -11.07 1.16
N VAL A 142 15.11 -12.06 0.28
CA VAL A 142 14.58 -13.40 0.49
C VAL A 142 15.75 -14.36 0.59
N LYS A 143 16.13 -14.67 1.83
CA LYS A 143 17.33 -15.42 2.18
C LYS A 143 17.04 -16.92 2.28
N LEU A 144 17.89 -17.70 1.63
CA LEU A 144 17.94 -19.17 1.66
C LEU A 144 19.23 -19.64 2.36
#